data_AF-E8WHI0-F1
#
_entry.id   AF-E8WHI0-F1
#
_cell.length_a   1.000
_cell.length_b   1.000
_cell.length_c   1.000
_cell.angle_alpha   90.00
_cell.angle_beta   90.00
_cell.angle_gamma   90.00
#
_symmetry.space_group_name_H-M   'P 1'
#
loop_
_entity.id
_entity.type
_entity.pdbx_description
1 polymer ?
#
loop_
_entity_poly.entity_id
_entity_poly.type
_entity_poly.pdbx_seq_one_letter_code
_entity_poly.pdbx_strand_id
1 'polypeptide(L)'
;MKCIVVLATLASVAGVAFAGVNDRMEFPNKKGTVVFNHKKHEKLVYDECKVCHDGEVGPIQTFGKAFAHRVCIGCHEPEAGKLPGPITCDGCHVMS
;
A
#
# COMPACT_ATOMS: atom_id res chain seq x y z
N MET A 1 42.11 30.06 -37.24
CA MET A 1 43.17 29.72 -36.28
C MET A 1 42.50 29.36 -34.95
N LYS A 2 42.58 28.09 -34.56
CA LYS A 2 42.36 27.48 -33.23
C LYS A 2 41.05 27.74 -32.43
N CYS A 3 40.42 26.61 -32.08
CA CYS A 3 39.83 26.28 -30.76
C CYS A 3 38.44 26.92 -30.48
N ILE A 4 37.41 26.26 -29.95
CA ILE A 4 37.30 25.08 -29.07
C ILE A 4 35.96 24.38 -29.38
N VAL A 5 36.00 23.04 -29.49
CA VAL A 5 34.84 22.16 -29.37
C VAL A 5 34.40 22.15 -27.90
N VAL A 6 33.22 22.66 -27.58
CA VAL A 6 32.57 22.38 -26.29
C VAL A 6 31.29 21.61 -26.57
N LEU A 7 31.43 20.29 -26.53
CA LEU A 7 30.35 19.33 -26.40
C LEU A 7 29.65 19.60 -25.05
N ALA A 8 28.58 20.39 -25.05
CA ALA A 8 27.72 20.54 -23.88
C ALA A 8 26.77 19.33 -23.83
N THR A 9 27.24 18.23 -23.23
CA THR A 9 26.38 17.09 -22.88
C THR A 9 25.37 17.57 -21.83
N LEU A 10 24.13 17.81 -22.25
CA LEU A 10 23.01 18.00 -21.33
C LEU A 10 22.81 16.69 -20.56
N ALA A 11 23.23 16.70 -19.29
CA ALA A 11 22.89 15.68 -18.32
C ALA A 11 21.37 15.73 -18.09
N SER A 12 20.67 14.73 -18.63
CA SER A 12 19.28 14.47 -18.29
C SER A 12 19.20 14.05 -16.82
N VAL A 13 18.63 14.92 -16.00
CA VAL A 13 18.11 14.52 -14.68
C VAL A 13 16.96 13.54 -14.94
N ALA A 14 17.24 12.25 -14.79
CA ALA A 14 16.20 11.24 -14.73
C ALA A 14 15.37 11.55 -13.48
N GLY A 15 14.20 12.15 -13.69
CA GLY A 15 13.20 12.31 -12.65
C GLY A 15 12.91 10.93 -12.05
N VAL A 16 13.16 10.80 -10.75
CA VAL A 16 12.69 9.64 -9.98
C VAL A 16 11.17 9.65 -10.05
N ALA A 17 10.63 8.75 -10.87
CA ALA A 17 9.22 8.46 -10.88
C ALA A 17 8.87 7.88 -9.50
N PHE A 18 8.20 8.66 -8.66
CA PHE A 18 7.47 8.11 -7.53
C PHE A 18 6.37 7.24 -8.12
N ALA A 19 6.61 5.94 -8.20
CA ALA A 19 5.58 4.96 -8.48
C ALA A 19 4.50 5.16 -7.40
N GLY A 20 3.35 5.71 -7.81
CA GLY A 20 2.20 5.87 -6.94
C GLY A 20 1.89 4.53 -6.27
N VAL A 21 1.57 4.58 -4.97
CA VAL A 21 1.07 3.43 -4.22
C VAL A 21 0.06 2.70 -5.08
N ASN A 22 0.43 1.50 -5.54
CA ASN A 22 -0.40 0.73 -6.46
C ASN A 22 -1.76 0.48 -5.82
N ASP A 23 -2.83 0.72 -6.58
CA ASP A 23 -4.21 0.50 -6.14
C ASP A 23 -4.44 -0.91 -5.56
N ARG A 24 -3.60 -1.88 -5.93
CA ARG A 24 -3.64 -3.29 -5.50
C ARG A 24 -2.26 -3.72 -5.00
N MET A 25 -2.21 -4.14 -3.74
CA MET A 25 -1.05 -4.69 -3.05
C MET A 25 -1.23 -6.19 -2.82
N GLU A 26 -0.14 -6.95 -2.92
CA GLU A 26 -0.14 -8.39 -2.67
C GLU A 26 0.80 -8.72 -1.51
N PHE A 27 0.30 -9.50 -0.57
CA PHE A 27 1.04 -9.96 0.61
C PHE A 27 1.14 -11.49 0.59
N PRO A 28 2.09 -12.05 -0.18
CA PRO A 28 2.29 -13.49 -0.25
C PRO A 28 2.76 -14.04 1.09
N ASN A 29 2.21 -15.19 1.51
CA ASN A 29 2.60 -15.88 2.73
C ASN A 29 2.20 -17.37 2.67
N LYS A 30 2.61 -18.15 3.68
CA LYS A 30 2.38 -19.61 3.75
C LYS A 30 0.90 -20.05 3.79
N LYS A 31 -0.04 -19.14 4.05
CA LYS A 31 -1.48 -19.44 4.10
C LYS A 31 -2.22 -19.08 2.81
N GLY A 32 -1.55 -18.45 1.85
CA GLY A 32 -2.15 -17.89 0.65
C GLY A 32 -1.90 -16.39 0.57
N THR A 33 -1.91 -15.86 -0.65
CA THR A 33 -1.65 -14.44 -0.92
C THR A 33 -2.84 -13.61 -0.49
N VAL A 34 -2.61 -12.59 0.33
CA VAL A 34 -3.64 -11.61 0.65
C VAL A 34 -3.54 -10.47 -0.35
N VAL A 35 -4.63 -10.21 -1.07
CA VAL A 35 -4.73 -9.10 -2.02
C VAL A 35 -5.48 -7.95 -1.36
N PHE A 36 -4.84 -6.81 -1.23
CA PHE A 36 -5.40 -5.63 -0.59
C PHE A 36 -5.47 -4.46 -1.56
N ASN A 37 -6.66 -3.89 -1.75
CA ASN A 37 -6.85 -2.75 -2.65
C ASN A 37 -6.76 -1.43 -1.86
N HIS A 38 -5.58 -0.80 -1.81
CA HIS A 38 -5.33 0.41 -1.01
C HIS A 38 -6.26 1.56 -1.40
N LYS A 39 -6.37 1.83 -2.70
CA LYS A 39 -7.17 2.96 -3.22
C LYS A 39 -8.66 2.81 -2.94
N LYS A 40 -9.17 1.58 -3.00
CA LYS A 40 -10.55 1.29 -2.61
C LYS A 40 -10.76 1.59 -1.13
N HIS A 41 -9.83 1.16 -0.27
CA HIS A 41 -9.95 1.41 1.17
C HIS A 41 -9.84 2.90 1.50
N GLU A 42 -8.91 3.64 0.89
CA GLU A 42 -8.78 5.10 1.01
C GLU A 42 -10.12 5.81 0.78
N LYS A 43 -10.81 5.48 -0.33
CA LYS A 43 -12.13 6.04 -0.65
C LYS A 43 -13.22 5.63 0.33
N LEU A 44 -13.19 4.37 0.78
CA LEU A 44 -14.17 3.81 1.71
C LEU A 44 -14.05 4.39 3.13
N VAL A 45 -12.85 4.83 3.51
CA VAL A 45 -12.61 5.52 4.79
C VAL A 45 -12.60 7.05 4.65
N TYR A 46 -13.16 7.59 3.56
CA TYR A 46 -13.26 9.04 3.31
C TYR A 46 -11.92 9.78 3.43
N ASP A 47 -10.85 9.18 2.89
CA ASP A 47 -9.48 9.71 2.93
C ASP A 47 -8.92 9.89 4.37
N GLU A 48 -9.53 9.25 5.38
CA GLU A 48 -9.01 9.21 6.74
C GLU A 48 -7.81 8.26 6.86
N CYS A 49 -6.62 8.69 6.40
CA CYS A 49 -5.39 7.91 6.43
C CYS A 49 -5.04 7.35 7.82
N LYS A 50 -5.41 8.09 8.88
CA LYS A 50 -5.18 7.72 10.28
C LYS A 50 -5.89 6.44 10.73
N VAL A 51 -6.87 5.95 9.96
CA VAL A 51 -7.56 4.68 10.25
C VAL A 51 -6.59 3.50 10.16
N CYS A 52 -5.52 3.63 9.37
CA CYS A 52 -4.48 2.61 9.21
C CYS A 52 -3.09 3.11 9.61
N HIS A 53 -2.82 4.41 9.47
CA HIS A 53 -1.50 5.00 9.70
C HIS A 53 -1.51 5.84 10.98
N ASP A 54 -0.85 5.36 12.05
CA ASP A 54 -0.78 6.06 13.34
C ASP A 54 0.11 7.33 13.32
N GLY A 55 0.68 7.70 12.17
CA GLY A 55 1.63 8.82 12.01
C GLY A 55 1.80 9.26 10.56
N GLU A 56 3.03 9.53 10.15
CA GLU A 56 3.33 9.90 8.76
C GLU A 56 2.91 8.79 7.79
N VAL A 57 2.26 9.18 6.68
CA VAL A 57 1.81 8.24 5.66
C VAL A 57 3.03 7.68 4.94
N GLY A 58 3.17 6.36 4.98
CA GLY A 58 4.33 5.65 4.47
C GLY A 58 4.30 4.18 4.90
N PRO A 59 5.44 3.47 4.79
CA PRO A 59 5.55 2.11 5.28
C PRO A 59 5.16 2.02 6.76
N ILE A 60 4.20 1.15 7.07
CA ILE A 60 3.82 0.89 8.46
C ILE A 60 4.90 -0.02 9.05
N GLN A 61 5.75 0.54 9.92
CA GLN A 61 6.91 -0.18 10.47
C GLN A 61 6.54 -1.43 11.28
N THR A 62 5.33 -1.45 11.83
CA THR A 62 4.78 -2.59 12.60
C THR A 62 3.95 -3.53 11.73
N PHE A 63 3.94 -3.35 10.41
CA PHE A 63 3.15 -4.17 9.50
C PHE A 63 3.59 -5.64 9.54
N GLY A 64 2.62 -6.52 9.66
CA GLY A 64 2.82 -7.95 9.80
C GLY A 64 1.54 -8.63 10.27
N LYS A 65 1.62 -9.94 10.60
CA LYS A 65 0.45 -10.75 10.98
C LYS A 65 -0.39 -10.10 12.09
N ALA A 66 0.23 -9.68 13.18
CA ALA A 66 -0.48 -9.12 14.33
C ALA A 66 -1.19 -7.80 13.98
N PHE A 67 -0.52 -6.94 13.21
CA PHE A 67 -1.12 -5.71 12.69
C PHE A 67 -2.29 -6.00 11.75
N ALA A 68 -2.09 -6.87 10.75
CA ALA A 68 -3.12 -7.17 9.76
C ALA A 68 -4.35 -7.81 10.42
N HIS A 69 -4.16 -8.75 11.35
CA HIS A 69 -5.27 -9.38 12.04
C HIS A 69 -6.00 -8.42 12.99
N ARG A 70 -5.31 -7.46 13.63
CA ARG A 70 -6.01 -6.46 14.46
C ARG A 70 -6.75 -5.41 13.62
N VAL A 71 -6.10 -4.87 12.60
CA VAL A 71 -6.59 -3.69 11.86
C VAL A 71 -7.58 -4.11 10.76
N CYS A 72 -7.23 -5.11 9.94
CA CYS A 72 -8.09 -5.52 8.84
C CYS A 72 -9.34 -6.23 9.36
N ILE A 73 -9.17 -7.24 10.22
CA ILE A 73 -10.32 -8.01 10.75
C ILE A 73 -11.15 -7.14 11.68
N GLY A 74 -10.52 -6.40 12.60
CA GLY A 74 -11.26 -5.51 13.52
C GLY A 74 -12.06 -4.41 12.82
N CYS A 75 -11.68 -4.01 11.60
CA CYS A 75 -12.50 -3.11 10.78
C CYS A 75 -13.68 -3.83 10.10
N HIS A 76 -13.48 -5.07 9.65
CA HIS A 76 -14.48 -5.86 8.95
C HIS A 76 -15.42 -6.65 9.88
N GLU A 77 -15.12 -6.71 11.17
CA GLU A 77 -15.97 -7.30 12.18
C GLU A 77 -17.34 -6.62 12.18
N PRO A 78 -18.45 -7.38 12.06
CA PRO A 78 -19.79 -6.80 12.00
C PRO A 78 -20.13 -5.88 13.18
N GLU A 79 -19.61 -6.21 14.36
CA GLU A 79 -19.80 -5.45 15.59
C GLU A 79 -19.03 -4.12 15.65
N ALA A 80 -18.03 -3.92 14.77
CA ALA A 80 -17.33 -2.65 14.65
C ALA A 80 -18.19 -1.54 14.03
N GLY A 81 -19.37 -1.88 13.48
CA GLY A 81 -20.28 -0.92 12.83
C GLY A 81 -19.69 -0.26 11.58
N LYS A 82 -18.62 -0.84 11.04
CA LYS A 82 -17.87 -0.36 9.87
C LYS A 82 -18.29 -1.12 8.61
N LEU A 83 -17.60 -0.85 7.51
CA LEU A 83 -17.85 -1.46 6.21
C LEU A 83 -17.54 -2.97 6.24
N PRO A 84 -18.43 -3.82 5.67
CA PRO A 84 -18.24 -5.26 5.69
C PRO A 84 -17.06 -5.69 4.83
N GLY A 85 -16.35 -6.73 5.27
CA GLY A 85 -15.28 -7.37 4.53
C GLY A 85 -14.93 -8.75 5.09
N PRO A 86 -13.91 -9.43 4.55
CA PRO A 86 -13.54 -10.77 5.00
C PRO A 86 -12.98 -10.76 6.42
N ILE A 87 -13.48 -11.69 7.24
CA ILE A 87 -13.04 -11.95 8.62
C ILE A 87 -12.56 -13.39 8.83
N THR A 88 -12.83 -14.27 7.87
CA THR A 88 -12.38 -15.68 7.89
C THR A 88 -11.01 -15.81 7.25
N CYS A 89 -10.25 -16.85 7.63
CA CYS A 89 -8.92 -17.13 7.08
C CYS A 89 -8.94 -17.13 5.54
N ASP A 90 -9.82 -17.92 4.95
CA ASP A 90 -9.88 -18.14 3.51
C ASP A 90 -10.57 -16.98 2.76
N GLY A 91 -11.25 -16.08 3.48
CA GLY A 91 -11.79 -14.85 2.91
C GLY A 91 -10.70 -13.81 2.58
N CYS A 92 -9.57 -13.88 3.29
CA CYS A 92 -8.41 -13.00 3.05
C CYS A 92 -7.26 -13.75 2.35
N HIS A 93 -6.94 -14.95 2.82
CA HIS A 93 -5.84 -15.76 2.33
C HIS A 93 -6.32 -16.69 1.22
N VAL A 94 -6.16 -16.25 -0.03
CA VAL A 94 -6.49 -17.07 -1.18
C VAL A 94 -5.27 -17.85 -1.63
N MET A 95 -5.42 -19.17 -1.73
CA MET A 95 -4.43 -20.02 -2.40
C MET A 95 -4.52 -19.72 -3.89
N SER A 96 -3.51 -19.01 -4.39
CA SER A 96 -3.28 -18.76 -5.81
C SER A 96 -2.87 -20.03 -6.55
#